data_AF-A0A4Q5SQJ5-F1
#
_entry.id   AF-A0A4Q5SQJ5-F1
#
_cell.length_a   1.000
_cell.length_b   1.000
_cell.length_c   1.000
_cell.angle_alpha   90.00
_cell.angle_beta   90.00
_cell.angle_gamma   90.00
#
_symmetry.space_group_name_H-M   'P 1'
#
loop_
_entity.id
_entity.type
_entity.pdbx_description
1 polymer ?
#
loop_
_entity_poly.entity_id
_entity_poly.type
_entity_poly.pdbx_seq_one_letter_code
_entity_poly.pdbx_strand_id
1 'polypeptide(L)'
;SLFGCRDQQRAETSLGPLLIAATEKGLCRVAFDEDSLSLARRFPAAEIVGGGAALAALAARVVSEVECPGRDGDLPVDVQGTAFQEAVWNALRAIPVGETRSYAQIAAAAGSPGAVRAAGSACGTNPVAVVVPCHRVQRADGGIGGYAYGPDRKPLPHHPRRRRAGRGAAAGQLRASAGRDALSQRPRDLRARRRRACRPVRRCGARATCAPNAVGARL
;
A
#
# COMPACT_ATOMS: atom_id res chain seq x y z
N SER A 1 10.10 26.49 -12.53
CA SER A 1 9.01 26.32 -11.56
C SER A 1 9.13 24.92 -11.00
N LEU A 2 9.64 24.78 -9.79
CA LEU A 2 10.26 23.55 -9.28
C LEU A 2 9.41 23.01 -8.13
N PHE A 3 8.95 21.77 -8.29
CA PHE A 3 8.38 20.88 -7.26
C PHE A 3 6.92 21.10 -6.88
N GLY A 4 6.05 20.37 -7.58
CA GLY A 4 4.71 20.06 -7.12
C GLY A 4 4.45 18.57 -7.28
N CYS A 5 4.25 17.85 -6.17
CA CYS A 5 3.50 16.61 -6.21
C CYS A 5 2.14 16.95 -6.83
N ARG A 6 1.87 16.49 -8.05
CA ARG A 6 0.75 16.98 -8.85
C ARG A 6 -0.51 16.17 -8.59
N ASP A 7 -0.36 14.85 -8.50
CA ASP A 7 -1.47 13.94 -8.37
C ASP A 7 -1.26 12.97 -7.21
N GLN A 8 -2.34 12.63 -6.51
CA GLN A 8 -2.36 11.54 -5.52
C GLN A 8 -3.51 10.56 -5.73
N GLN A 9 -3.31 9.31 -5.32
CA GLN A 9 -4.31 8.24 -5.35
C GLN A 9 -4.05 7.25 -4.20
N ARG A 10 -5.13 6.64 -3.70
CA ARG A 10 -5.03 5.48 -2.79
C ARG A 10 -5.27 4.18 -3.53
N ALA A 11 -4.58 3.13 -3.14
CA ALA A 11 -4.77 1.78 -3.65
C ALA A 11 -4.70 0.76 -2.51
N GLU A 12 -5.50 -0.31 -2.63
CA GLU A 12 -5.46 -1.45 -1.71
C GLU A 12 -4.45 -2.49 -2.20
N THR A 13 -3.69 -3.08 -1.26
CA THR A 13 -2.73 -4.16 -1.53
C THR A 13 -2.77 -5.23 -0.45
N SER A 14 -2.11 -6.36 -0.69
CA SER A 14 -1.92 -7.43 0.30
C SER A 14 -1.09 -7.00 1.52
N LEU A 15 -0.36 -5.88 1.43
CA LEU A 15 0.39 -5.26 2.53
C LEU A 15 -0.39 -4.15 3.24
N GLY A 16 -1.60 -3.83 2.77
CA GLY A 16 -2.48 -2.78 3.28
C GLY A 16 -2.63 -1.58 2.32
N PRO A 17 -3.35 -0.53 2.74
CA PRO A 17 -3.59 0.62 1.89
C PRO A 17 -2.30 1.41 1.64
N LEU A 18 -2.11 1.81 0.38
CA LEU A 18 -1.00 2.63 -0.08
C LEU A 18 -1.50 3.99 -0.54
N LEU A 19 -0.81 5.04 -0.12
CA LEU A 19 -0.84 6.33 -0.77
C LEU A 19 0.23 6.36 -1.86
N ILE A 20 -0.16 6.79 -3.05
CA ILE A 20 0.69 6.90 -4.23
C ILE A 20 0.57 8.33 -4.75
N ALA A 21 1.70 8.98 -4.94
CA ALA A 21 1.76 10.34 -5.45
C ALA A 21 2.89 10.51 -6.46
N ALA A 22 2.65 11.33 -7.48
CA ALA A 22 3.57 11.52 -8.59
C ALA A 22 3.67 12.99 -8.99
N THR A 23 4.84 13.34 -9.53
CA THR A 23 5.04 14.51 -10.37
C THR A 23 4.91 14.10 -11.84
N GLU A 24 5.10 15.05 -12.75
CA GLU A 24 5.20 14.77 -14.19
C GLU A 24 6.39 13.87 -14.55
N LYS A 25 7.43 13.82 -13.70
CA LYS A 25 8.64 13.03 -13.94
C LYS A 25 8.54 11.60 -13.43
N GLY A 26 7.72 11.35 -12.41
CA GLY A 26 7.58 10.03 -11.82
C GLY A 26 7.03 10.03 -10.40
N LEU A 27 7.11 8.86 -9.76
CA LEU A 27 6.70 8.64 -8.37
C LEU A 27 7.57 9.48 -7.42
N CYS A 28 6.94 10.39 -6.69
CA CYS A 28 7.61 11.14 -5.63
C CYS A 28 7.25 10.60 -4.24
N ARG A 29 6.15 9.84 -4.12
CA ARG A 29 5.74 9.21 -2.87
C ARG A 29 5.02 7.89 -3.10
N VAL A 30 5.45 6.86 -2.37
CA VAL A 30 4.69 5.62 -2.16
C VAL A 30 4.84 5.26 -0.69
N ALA A 31 3.72 5.24 0.05
CA ALA A 31 3.77 5.05 1.50
C ALA A 31 2.56 4.31 2.04
N PHE A 32 2.80 3.42 3.00
CA PHE A 32 1.74 2.85 3.84
C PHE A 32 1.41 3.81 4.99
N ASP A 33 0.17 3.75 5.46
CA ASP A 33 -0.33 4.52 6.62
C ASP A 33 -0.13 6.06 6.51
N GLU A 34 0.01 6.59 5.30
CA GLU A 34 0.09 8.03 5.06
C GLU A 34 -1.23 8.54 4.49
N ASP A 35 -1.65 9.72 4.94
CA ASP A 35 -2.85 10.40 4.47
C ASP A 35 -2.53 11.67 3.66
N SER A 36 -3.56 12.22 3.01
CA SER A 36 -3.42 13.39 2.15
C SER A 36 -2.98 14.64 2.93
N LEU A 37 -3.32 14.75 4.22
CA LEU A 37 -2.86 15.84 5.07
C LEU A 37 -1.35 15.75 5.34
N SER A 38 -0.85 14.54 5.62
CA SER A 38 0.57 14.28 5.80
C SER A 38 1.34 14.50 4.50
N LEU A 39 0.77 14.14 3.35
CA LEU A 39 1.32 14.44 2.03
C LEU A 39 1.40 15.95 1.78
N ALA A 40 0.31 16.69 2.03
CA ALA A 40 0.25 18.14 1.85
C ALA A 40 1.27 18.88 2.73
N ARG A 41 1.49 18.43 3.97
CA ARG A 41 2.54 18.98 4.85
C ARG A 41 3.95 18.74 4.30
N ARG A 42 4.15 17.65 3.57
CA ARG A 42 5.44 17.28 2.97
C ARG A 42 5.72 18.05 1.67
N PHE A 43 4.67 18.39 0.94
CA PHE A 43 4.74 19.19 -0.29
C PHE A 43 3.90 20.46 -0.16
N PRO A 44 4.27 21.41 0.72
CA PRO A 44 3.43 22.57 1.04
C PRO A 44 3.26 23.56 -0.12
N ALA A 45 4.18 23.54 -1.10
CA ALA A 45 4.13 24.36 -2.30
C ALA A 45 3.46 23.67 -3.49
N ALA A 46 3.00 22.42 -3.32
CA ALA A 46 2.42 21.63 -4.39
C ALA A 46 0.91 21.82 -4.47
N GLU A 47 0.39 21.94 -5.69
CA GLU A 47 -1.02 21.75 -5.97
C GLU A 47 -1.28 20.25 -6.11
N ILE A 48 -1.83 19.64 -5.05
CA ILE A 48 -2.12 18.20 -5.03
C ILE A 48 -3.55 17.97 -5.51
N VAL A 49 -3.68 17.48 -6.73
CA VAL A 49 -4.94 17.10 -7.35
C VAL A 49 -5.23 15.62 -7.12
N GLY A 50 -6.51 15.26 -7.09
CA GLY A 50 -6.93 13.88 -6.95
C GLY A 50 -6.94 13.16 -8.29
N GLY A 51 -6.02 12.21 -8.48
CA GLY A 51 -6.10 11.22 -9.56
C GLY A 51 -5.99 11.77 -10.99
N GLY A 52 -6.20 10.86 -11.94
CA GLY A 52 -6.08 11.07 -13.38
C GLY A 52 -5.77 9.74 -14.07
N ALA A 53 -6.03 9.63 -15.37
CA ALA A 53 -5.79 8.37 -16.09
C ALA A 53 -4.31 7.93 -16.03
N ALA A 54 -3.38 8.90 -16.12
CA ALA A 54 -1.95 8.65 -16.02
C ALA A 54 -1.55 8.14 -14.62
N LEU A 55 -2.01 8.79 -13.55
CA LEU A 55 -1.71 8.34 -12.19
C LEU A 55 -2.37 6.99 -11.89
N ALA A 56 -3.58 6.74 -12.37
CA ALA A 56 -4.25 5.46 -12.19
C ALA A 56 -3.47 4.30 -12.84
N ALA A 57 -2.94 4.52 -14.05
CA ALA A 57 -2.09 3.54 -14.73
C ALA A 57 -0.78 3.29 -13.95
N LEU A 58 -0.15 4.36 -13.46
CA LEU A 58 1.06 4.24 -12.65
C LEU A 58 0.80 3.54 -11.31
N ALA A 59 -0.32 3.86 -10.65
CA ALA A 59 -0.75 3.23 -9.41
C ALA A 59 -1.02 1.73 -9.59
N ALA A 60 -1.62 1.32 -10.71
CA ALA A 60 -1.83 -0.09 -11.03
C ALA A 60 -0.50 -0.86 -11.14
N ARG A 61 0.53 -0.25 -11.74
CA ARG A 61 1.87 -0.84 -11.79
C ARG A 61 2.54 -0.91 -10.41
N VAL A 62 2.35 0.10 -9.56
CA VAL A 62 2.85 0.05 -8.16
C VAL A 62 2.17 -1.08 -7.38
N VAL A 63 0.85 -1.24 -7.52
CA VAL A 63 0.11 -2.36 -6.91
C VAL A 63 0.66 -3.69 -7.42
N SER A 64 0.86 -3.82 -8.73
CA SER A 64 1.45 -5.02 -9.34
C SER A 64 2.86 -5.31 -8.81
N GLU A 65 3.71 -4.32 -8.58
CA GLU A 65 5.02 -4.53 -7.95
C GLU A 65 4.91 -5.01 -6.49
N VAL A 66 3.85 -4.62 -5.76
CA VAL A 66 3.57 -5.12 -4.40
C VAL A 66 3.12 -6.58 -4.43
N GLU A 67 2.24 -6.93 -5.35
CA GLU A 67 1.65 -8.28 -5.44
C GLU A 67 2.55 -9.29 -6.16
N CYS A 68 3.31 -8.84 -7.16
CA CYS A 68 4.16 -9.63 -8.05
C CYS A 68 5.50 -8.91 -8.28
N PRO A 69 6.40 -8.87 -7.27
CA PRO A 69 7.66 -8.13 -7.38
C PRO A 69 8.50 -8.52 -8.60
N GLY A 70 8.99 -7.54 -9.34
CA GLY A 70 9.81 -7.71 -10.55
C GLY A 70 9.03 -8.02 -11.83
N ARG A 71 7.70 -8.10 -11.78
CA ARG A 71 6.86 -8.28 -12.96
C ARG A 71 6.86 -7.04 -13.84
N ASP A 72 6.63 -5.90 -13.21
CA ASP A 72 6.61 -4.62 -13.89
C ASP A 72 7.98 -3.99 -13.66
N GLY A 73 8.75 -3.81 -14.74
CA GLY A 73 10.12 -3.32 -14.69
C GLY A 73 10.24 -1.88 -14.16
N ASP A 74 11.27 -1.16 -14.61
CA ASP A 74 11.65 0.10 -13.98
C ASP A 74 10.50 1.14 -13.94
N LEU A 75 10.04 1.44 -12.73
CA LEU A 75 9.02 2.46 -12.48
C LEU A 75 9.71 3.83 -12.41
N PRO A 76 9.16 4.88 -13.06
CA PRO A 76 9.76 6.20 -12.98
C PRO A 76 9.66 6.73 -11.55
N VAL A 77 10.79 7.18 -11.02
CA VAL A 77 10.92 7.72 -9.66
C VAL A 77 11.51 9.12 -9.75
N ASP A 78 10.85 10.07 -9.10
CA ASP A 78 11.29 11.48 -8.97
C ASP A 78 11.44 11.80 -7.49
N VAL A 79 12.56 11.38 -6.92
CA VAL A 79 12.86 11.53 -5.50
C VAL A 79 14.16 12.28 -5.34
N GLN A 80 14.24 13.07 -4.28
CA GLN A 80 15.41 13.90 -3.98
C GLN A 80 15.81 13.71 -2.54
N GLY A 81 17.12 13.67 -2.32
CA GLY A 81 17.72 13.56 -1.01
C GLY A 81 19.10 14.19 -1.00
N THR A 82 19.89 13.89 0.02
CA THR A 82 21.33 14.13 -0.07
C THR A 82 21.93 13.21 -1.14
N ALA A 83 23.09 13.58 -1.70
CA ALA A 83 23.80 12.73 -2.66
C ALA A 83 24.00 11.29 -2.14
N PHE A 84 24.25 11.14 -0.83
CA PHE A 84 24.36 9.82 -0.21
C PHE A 84 23.02 9.07 -0.13
N GLN A 85 21.91 9.75 0.18
CA GLN A 85 20.58 9.11 0.16
C GLN A 85 20.22 8.62 -1.24
N GLU A 86 20.46 9.45 -2.26
CA GLU A 86 20.20 9.08 -3.66
C GLU A 86 21.06 7.91 -4.10
N ALA A 87 22.35 7.91 -3.74
CA ALA A 87 23.25 6.77 -3.99
C ALA A 87 22.76 5.48 -3.30
N VAL A 88 22.28 5.58 -2.06
CA VAL A 88 21.67 4.45 -1.35
C VAL A 88 20.41 3.96 -2.08
N TRP A 89 19.48 4.84 -2.46
CA TRP A 89 18.26 4.43 -3.14
C TRP A 89 18.52 3.80 -4.51
N ASN A 90 19.54 4.26 -5.23
CA ASN A 90 20.00 3.61 -6.47
C ASN A 90 20.58 2.21 -6.19
N ALA A 91 21.42 2.07 -5.15
CA ALA A 91 21.95 0.78 -4.74
C ALA A 91 20.85 -0.21 -4.30
N LEU A 92 19.77 0.29 -3.69
CA LEU A 92 18.60 -0.53 -3.34
C LEU A 92 17.90 -1.07 -4.60
N ARG A 93 17.68 -0.23 -5.62
CA ARG A 93 17.02 -0.65 -6.87
C ARG A 93 17.81 -1.71 -7.63
N ALA A 94 19.12 -1.77 -7.45
CA ALA A 94 19.98 -2.78 -8.03
C ALA A 94 19.88 -4.16 -7.36
N ILE A 95 19.18 -4.31 -6.22
CA ILE A 95 19.01 -5.60 -5.55
C ILE A 95 17.97 -6.45 -6.32
N PRO A 96 18.32 -7.62 -6.86
CA PRO A 96 17.36 -8.48 -7.56
C PRO A 96 16.21 -8.96 -6.68
N VAL A 97 15.10 -9.33 -7.30
CA VAL A 97 13.97 -9.95 -6.59
C VAL A 97 14.42 -11.28 -5.99
N GLY A 98 14.01 -11.54 -4.75
CA GLY A 98 14.39 -12.75 -4.01
C GLY A 98 15.76 -12.67 -3.32
N GLU A 99 16.56 -11.65 -3.63
CA GLU A 99 17.84 -11.41 -2.99
C GLU A 99 17.75 -10.38 -1.85
N THR A 100 18.73 -10.44 -0.95
CA THR A 100 18.89 -9.47 0.13
C THR A 100 20.31 -8.91 0.16
N ARG A 101 20.47 -7.75 0.80
CA ARG A 101 21.78 -7.16 1.11
C ARG A 101 21.83 -6.72 2.57
N SER A 102 23.01 -6.66 3.15
CA SER A 102 23.21 -6.07 4.47
C SER A 102 23.32 -4.55 4.38
N TYR A 103 23.04 -3.83 5.47
CA TYR A 103 23.30 -2.38 5.53
C TYR A 103 24.75 -2.01 5.18
N ALA A 104 25.72 -2.87 5.52
CA ALA A 104 27.13 -2.65 5.18
C ALA A 104 27.39 -2.79 3.68
N GLN A 105 26.77 -3.78 3.02
CA GLN A 105 26.84 -3.92 1.56
C GLN A 105 26.21 -2.73 0.85
N ILE A 106 25.11 -2.18 1.37
CA ILE A 106 24.48 -0.97 0.82
C ILE A 106 25.36 0.25 1.01
N ALA A 107 25.95 0.44 2.19
CA ALA A 107 26.87 1.55 2.43
C ALA A 107 28.09 1.49 1.48
N ALA A 108 28.65 0.31 1.25
CA ALA A 108 29.74 0.10 0.29
C ALA A 108 29.30 0.36 -1.15
N ALA A 109 28.15 -0.14 -1.58
CA ALA A 109 27.59 0.11 -2.92
C ALA A 109 27.26 1.59 -3.16
N ALA A 110 26.90 2.33 -2.10
CA ALA A 110 26.70 3.77 -2.14
C ALA A 110 28.03 4.57 -2.06
N GLY A 111 29.18 3.91 -2.13
CA GLY A 111 30.50 4.55 -2.17
C GLY A 111 31.05 4.97 -0.81
N SER A 112 30.44 4.56 0.31
CA SER A 112 30.92 4.88 1.67
C SER A 112 30.82 3.68 2.61
N PRO A 113 31.73 2.70 2.55
CA PRO A 113 31.67 1.46 3.34
C PRO A 113 31.51 1.65 4.85
N GLY A 114 32.08 2.73 5.41
CA GLY A 114 31.96 3.05 6.84
C GLY A 114 30.62 3.66 7.26
N ALA A 115 29.77 4.05 6.32
CA ALA A 115 28.53 4.79 6.56
C ALA A 115 27.31 3.89 6.83
N VAL A 116 27.50 2.75 7.50
CA VAL A 116 26.46 1.72 7.71
C VAL A 116 25.20 2.28 8.40
N ARG A 117 25.38 3.09 9.45
CA ARG A 117 24.24 3.72 10.16
C ARG A 117 23.50 4.70 9.28
N ALA A 118 24.21 5.51 8.51
CA ALA A 118 23.61 6.46 7.58
C ALA A 118 22.84 5.74 6.45
N ALA A 119 23.37 4.62 5.95
CA ALA A 119 22.65 3.77 5.00
C ALA A 119 21.35 3.22 5.59
N GLY A 120 21.36 2.80 6.86
CA GLY A 120 20.16 2.43 7.60
C GLY A 120 19.13 3.56 7.67
N SER A 121 19.55 4.78 8.03
CA SER A 121 18.69 5.96 8.03
C SER A 121 18.10 6.25 6.64
N ALA A 122 18.91 6.20 5.58
CA ALA A 122 18.46 6.42 4.20
C ALA A 122 17.45 5.35 3.73
N CYS A 123 17.60 4.09 4.15
CA CYS A 123 16.61 3.04 3.93
C CYS A 123 15.28 3.35 4.65
N GLY A 124 15.35 3.88 5.89
CA GLY A 124 14.20 4.26 6.70
C GLY A 124 13.47 5.50 6.18
N THR A 125 14.19 6.42 5.53
CA THR A 125 13.62 7.64 4.93
C THR A 125 13.30 7.47 3.44
N ASN A 126 13.18 6.24 2.94
CA ASN A 126 12.82 5.97 1.55
C ASN A 126 11.42 6.58 1.22
N PRO A 127 11.34 7.53 0.27
CA PRO A 127 10.08 8.18 -0.09
C PRO A 127 9.14 7.29 -0.90
N VAL A 128 9.64 6.29 -1.63
CA VAL A 128 8.86 5.43 -2.53
C VAL A 128 8.98 3.96 -2.14
N ALA A 129 8.27 3.60 -1.07
CA ALA A 129 8.26 2.25 -0.53
C ALA A 129 7.91 1.19 -1.58
N VAL A 130 8.48 0.00 -1.43
CA VAL A 130 8.34 -1.16 -2.34
C VAL A 130 9.05 -0.95 -3.68
N VAL A 131 8.79 0.17 -4.37
CA VAL A 131 9.42 0.54 -5.66
C VAL A 131 10.92 0.74 -5.52
N VAL A 132 11.35 1.51 -4.52
CA VAL A 132 12.73 1.45 -4.00
C VAL A 132 12.72 0.36 -2.92
N PRO A 133 13.37 -0.80 -3.14
CA PRO A 133 13.11 -2.00 -2.35
C PRO A 133 13.92 -2.03 -1.04
N CYS A 134 13.73 -1.04 -0.16
CA CYS A 134 14.38 -0.99 1.14
C CYS A 134 14.01 -2.19 2.06
N HIS A 135 12.94 -2.90 1.74
CA HIS A 135 12.56 -4.15 2.39
C HIS A 135 13.52 -5.32 2.10
N ARG A 136 14.40 -5.22 1.10
CA ARG A 136 15.42 -6.24 0.78
C ARG A 136 16.72 -6.07 1.57
N VAL A 137 16.81 -5.07 2.46
CA VAL A 137 17.98 -4.84 3.30
C VAL A 137 17.78 -5.41 4.69
N GLN A 138 18.76 -6.13 5.22
CA GLN A 138 18.69 -6.73 6.57
C GLN A 138 19.97 -6.50 7.38
N ARG A 139 19.93 -6.86 8.66
CA ARG A 139 21.13 -6.89 9.49
C ARG A 139 22.05 -8.03 9.03
N ALA A 140 23.35 -7.89 9.30
CA ALA A 140 24.34 -8.91 8.91
C ALA A 140 24.10 -10.27 9.58
N ASP A 141 23.48 -10.28 10.75
CA ASP A 141 23.06 -11.49 11.49
C ASP A 141 21.77 -12.14 10.94
N GLY A 142 21.24 -11.66 9.81
CA GLY A 142 19.98 -12.13 9.23
C GLY A 142 18.72 -11.56 9.91
N GLY A 143 18.88 -10.73 10.95
CA GLY A 143 17.78 -10.06 11.60
C GLY A 143 17.09 -9.03 10.69
N ILE A 144 15.77 -8.89 10.84
CA ILE A 144 14.92 -7.99 10.03
C ILE A 144 15.41 -6.53 10.06
N GLY A 145 15.94 -6.06 11.19
CA GLY A 145 16.28 -4.65 11.40
C GLY A 145 15.05 -3.74 11.50
N GLY A 146 15.26 -2.42 11.43
CA GLY A 146 14.20 -1.41 11.58
C GLY A 146 13.56 -1.03 10.24
N TYR A 147 12.61 -1.84 9.75
CA TYR A 147 11.84 -1.48 8.56
C TYR A 147 10.78 -0.42 8.92
N ALA A 148 10.73 0.68 8.16
CA ALA A 148 9.91 1.85 8.47
C ALA A 148 8.41 1.54 8.63
N TYR A 149 7.90 0.52 7.92
CA TYR A 149 6.49 0.13 7.94
C TYR A 149 6.19 -1.11 8.81
N GLY A 150 7.15 -1.53 9.63
CA GLY A 150 7.02 -2.66 10.55
C GLY A 150 7.25 -4.03 9.90
N PRO A 151 7.59 -5.05 10.68
CA PRO A 151 8.03 -6.35 10.18
C PRO A 151 6.96 -7.08 9.34
N ASP A 152 5.67 -6.86 9.63
CA ASP A 152 4.56 -7.51 8.91
C ASP A 152 4.48 -7.11 7.43
N ARG A 153 5.02 -5.93 7.08
CA ARG A 153 5.03 -5.40 5.71
C ARG A 153 6.36 -5.56 5.00
N LYS A 154 7.29 -6.34 5.58
CA LYS A 154 8.58 -6.64 4.98
C LYS A 154 8.55 -8.03 4.35
N PRO A 155 8.37 -8.14 3.02
CA PRO A 155 8.36 -9.44 2.35
C PRO A 155 9.80 -9.95 2.19
N LEU A 156 10.27 -10.74 3.15
CA LEU A 156 11.55 -11.44 3.07
C LEU A 156 11.31 -12.94 2.82
N PRO A 157 12.21 -13.64 2.10
CA PRO A 157 12.12 -15.08 1.83
C PRO A 157 11.93 -15.97 3.08
N HIS A 158 12.24 -15.46 4.27
CA HIS A 158 12.22 -16.22 5.54
C HIS A 158 11.39 -15.57 6.65
N HIS A 159 10.58 -14.53 6.35
CA HIS A 159 9.76 -13.88 7.37
C HIS A 159 8.26 -14.20 7.22
N PRO A 160 7.62 -14.87 8.19
CA PRO A 160 6.19 -15.16 8.10
C PRO A 160 5.37 -13.85 8.14
N ARG A 161 4.57 -13.60 7.10
CA ARG A 161 3.62 -12.48 7.08
C ARG A 161 2.49 -12.78 8.08
N ARG A 162 2.34 -11.97 9.13
CA ARG A 162 1.12 -12.00 9.95
C ARG A 162 0.00 -11.35 9.13
N ARG A 163 -1.03 -12.12 8.77
CA ARG A 163 -2.24 -11.56 8.12
C ARG A 163 -2.88 -10.57 9.09
N ARG A 164 -3.00 -9.30 8.68
CA ARG A 164 -3.87 -8.34 9.39
C ARG A 164 -5.33 -8.81 9.24
N ALA A 165 -6.00 -9.07 10.35
CA ALA A 165 -7.45 -9.08 10.39
C ALA A 165 -7.93 -7.66 10.06
N GLY A 166 -8.69 -7.50 8.97
CA GLY A 166 -9.16 -6.20 8.52
C GLY A 166 -9.93 -5.47 9.63
N ARG A 167 -9.43 -4.31 10.05
CA ARG A 167 -10.27 -3.35 10.77
C ARG A 167 -11.14 -2.67 9.73
N GLY A 168 -12.40 -3.09 9.64
CA GLY A 168 -13.41 -2.44 8.83
C GLY A 168 -13.46 -0.95 9.12
N ALA A 169 -13.56 -0.16 8.06
CA ALA A 169 -13.87 1.25 8.13
C ALA A 169 -15.19 1.43 8.87
N ALA A 170 -15.14 1.94 10.10
CA ALA A 170 -16.33 2.42 10.79
C ALA A 170 -16.72 3.74 10.14
N ALA A 171 -17.75 3.69 9.30
CA ALA A 171 -18.47 4.86 8.83
C ALA A 171 -18.96 5.67 10.05
N GLY A 172 -18.67 6.98 10.02
CA GLY A 172 -19.02 7.90 11.08
C GLY A 172 -20.52 7.92 11.35
N GLN A 173 -20.89 7.76 12.61
CA GLN A 173 -22.17 8.21 13.12
C GLN A 173 -21.96 9.60 13.73
N LEU A 174 -22.56 10.58 13.07
CA LEU A 174 -22.75 11.94 13.55
C LEU A 174 -23.32 11.91 14.97
N ARG A 175 -22.58 12.48 15.92
CA ARG A 175 -23.10 12.79 17.26
C ARG A 175 -23.98 14.03 17.14
N ALA A 176 -25.30 13.84 17.18
CA ALA A 176 -26.22 14.92 17.49
C ALA A 176 -26.11 15.25 18.99
N SER A 177 -25.70 16.47 19.30
CA SER A 177 -25.80 17.07 20.63
C SER A 177 -27.26 17.43 20.90
N ALA A 178 -27.84 16.88 21.97
CA ALA A 178 -29.06 17.42 22.58
C ALA A 178 -28.91 17.42 24.10
N GLY A 179 -29.21 18.58 24.69
CA GLY A 179 -29.01 18.93 26.08
C GLY A 179 -29.93 18.19 27.05
N ARG A 180 -29.60 18.42 28.32
CA ARG A 180 -30.29 17.96 29.53
C ARG A 180 -31.71 18.54 29.58
N ASP A 181 -32.69 17.75 30.02
CA ASP A 181 -33.49 18.06 31.21
C ASP A 181 -34.63 17.06 31.50
N ALA A 182 -34.89 16.93 32.80
CA ALA A 182 -36.15 16.57 33.46
C ALA A 182 -36.72 15.13 33.42
N LEU A 183 -36.46 14.41 34.52
CA LEU A 183 -37.44 13.92 35.50
C LEU A 183 -38.81 13.35 35.03
N SER A 184 -39.03 12.10 35.45
CA SER A 184 -40.24 11.59 36.14
C SER A 184 -41.29 10.79 35.34
N GLN A 185 -41.59 9.61 35.92
CA GLN A 185 -42.88 8.87 35.95
C GLN A 185 -42.99 7.52 35.20
N ARG A 186 -42.58 6.47 35.93
CA ARG A 186 -43.24 5.16 36.23
C ARG A 186 -43.73 4.19 35.12
N PRO A 187 -43.75 2.86 35.43
CA PRO A 187 -43.78 1.77 34.46
C PRO A 187 -45.17 1.12 34.31
N ARG A 188 -45.38 0.36 33.23
CA ARG A 188 -46.27 -0.84 33.20
C ARG A 188 -46.12 -1.68 31.92
N ASP A 189 -45.87 -2.96 32.18
CA ASP A 189 -46.43 -4.15 31.53
C ASP A 189 -46.01 -4.59 30.13
N LEU A 190 -45.08 -5.55 30.18
CA LEU A 190 -45.03 -6.79 29.40
C LEU A 190 -46.39 -7.27 28.87
N ARG A 191 -46.46 -7.52 27.55
CA ARG A 191 -47.19 -8.69 27.01
C ARG A 191 -46.60 -9.15 25.67
N ALA A 192 -46.08 -10.37 25.71
CA ALA A 192 -45.57 -11.15 24.60
C ALA A 192 -46.68 -11.67 23.67
N ARG A 193 -46.42 -11.73 22.36
CA ARG A 193 -47.02 -12.67 21.39
C ARG A 193 -45.98 -12.94 20.28
N ARG A 194 -45.21 -14.03 20.36
CA ARG A 194 -45.42 -15.37 19.75
C ARG A 194 -45.45 -15.41 18.20
N ARG A 195 -44.36 -15.97 17.67
CA ARG A 195 -44.20 -17.03 16.64
C ARG A 195 -44.85 -16.83 15.25
N ARG A 196 -44.03 -16.98 14.20
CA ARG A 196 -44.19 -18.03 13.16
C ARG A 196 -42.89 -18.25 12.38
N ALA A 197 -42.71 -19.50 11.96
CA ALA A 197 -41.48 -20.10 11.47
C ALA A 197 -41.40 -20.17 9.94
N CYS A 198 -40.17 -20.37 9.46
CA CYS A 198 -39.70 -21.09 8.27
C CYS A 198 -40.61 -21.25 7.03
N ARG A 199 -40.06 -20.88 5.87
CA ARG A 199 -39.83 -21.85 4.77
C ARG A 199 -38.78 -21.35 3.75
N PRO A 200 -37.85 -22.21 3.30
CA PRO A 200 -36.96 -21.95 2.17
C PRO A 200 -37.59 -22.45 0.87
N VAL A 201 -37.41 -21.71 -0.23
CA VAL A 201 -37.77 -22.17 -1.58
C VAL A 201 -36.53 -22.68 -2.31
N ARG A 202 -36.74 -23.81 -2.99
CA ARG A 202 -35.77 -24.74 -3.54
C ARG A 202 -35.14 -24.29 -4.87
N ARG A 203 -33.95 -24.81 -5.12
CA ARG A 203 -33.35 -25.06 -6.44
C ARG A 203 -34.36 -25.70 -7.41
N CYS A 204 -34.29 -25.27 -8.66
CA CYS A 204 -34.57 -26.13 -9.81
C CYS A 204 -33.41 -25.96 -10.80
N GLY A 205 -32.77 -27.07 -11.16
CA GLY A 205 -31.75 -27.11 -12.19
C GLY A 205 -32.36 -27.54 -13.53
N ALA A 206 -31.65 -27.28 -14.61
CA ALA A 206 -31.67 -28.13 -15.79
C ALA A 206 -30.38 -27.92 -16.57
N ARG A 207 -29.76 -29.05 -16.92
CA ARG A 207 -28.64 -29.21 -17.84
C ARG A 207 -29.14 -28.95 -19.27
N ALA A 208 -28.28 -28.40 -20.12
CA ALA A 208 -28.28 -28.73 -21.54
C ALA A 208 -26.82 -28.72 -22.03
N THR A 209 -26.45 -29.85 -22.63
CA THR A 209 -25.13 -30.22 -23.16
C THR A 209 -24.98 -29.84 -24.63
N CYS A 210 -23.72 -29.55 -25.01
CA CYS A 210 -23.03 -29.84 -26.28
C CYS A 210 -23.65 -29.42 -27.62
N ALA A 211 -22.91 -28.66 -28.43
CA ALA A 211 -22.05 -29.20 -29.51
C ALA A 211 -21.31 -28.07 -30.27
N PRO A 212 -20.19 -28.38 -30.95
CA PRO A 212 -19.28 -27.40 -31.57
C PRO A 212 -19.61 -27.17 -33.04
N ASN A 213 -19.12 -26.06 -33.61
CA ASN A 213 -19.04 -25.89 -35.07
C ASN A 213 -17.59 -25.58 -35.47
N ALA A 214 -17.10 -26.37 -36.42
CA ALA A 214 -15.85 -26.18 -37.13
C ALA A 214 -16.15 -26.04 -38.64
N VAL A 215 -15.22 -25.38 -39.34
CA VAL A 215 -15.02 -25.33 -40.81
C VAL A 215 -15.98 -24.40 -41.59
N GLY A 216 -15.58 -23.49 -42.48
CA GLY A 216 -14.28 -23.06 -43.01
C GLY A 216 -14.45 -22.25 -44.32
N ALA A 217 -13.32 -21.73 -44.83
CA ALA A 217 -13.05 -21.20 -46.19
C ALA A 217 -13.57 -19.76 -46.52
N ARG A 218 -12.88 -18.89 -47.29
CA ARG A 218 -11.82 -19.05 -48.30
C ARG A 218 -10.89 -17.81 -48.36
N LEU A 219 -9.62 -18.04 -48.70
CA LEU A 219 -8.86 -17.26 -49.68
C LEU A 219 -8.82 -18.09 -50.97
#